data_AF-A0A966WVC6-F1
#
_entry.id   AF-A0A966WVC6-F1
#
_cell.length_a   1.000
_cell.length_b   1.000
_cell.length_c   1.000
_cell.angle_alpha   90.00
_cell.angle_beta   90.00
_cell.angle_gamma   90.00
#
_symmetry.space_group_name_H-M   'P 1'
#
loop_
_entity.id
_entity.type
_entity.pdbx_description
1 polymer ?
#
loop_
_entity_poly.entity_id
_entity_poly.type
_entity_poly.pdbx_seq_one_letter_code
_entity_poly.pdbx_strand_id
1 'polypeptide(L)' 'MSKAQLTAFVAKVEADPALKALVVAALSPQDVVEIAHARGNTFTAATWSRHLRG' A
#
# COMPACT_ATOMS: atom_id res chain seq x y z
N MET A 1 -2.58 -1.60 -13.97
CA MET A 1 -1.88 -1.25 -12.71
C MET A 1 -1.68 0.26 -12.69
N SER A 2 -2.38 1.01 -11.84
CA SER A 2 -2.28 2.46 -11.82
C SER A 2 -1.20 2.93 -10.83
N LYS A 3 -0.08 3.45 -11.34
CA LYS A 3 0.97 4.11 -10.53
C LYS A 3 0.38 5.22 -9.64
N ALA A 4 -0.66 5.91 -10.13
CA ALA A 4 -1.35 6.95 -9.38
C ALA A 4 -2.03 6.43 -8.11
N GLN A 5 -2.61 5.22 -8.14
CA GLN A 5 -3.25 4.62 -6.96
C GLN A 5 -2.23 4.16 -5.92
N LEU A 6 -1.06 3.66 -6.35
CA LEU A 6 0.05 3.37 -5.44
C LEU A 6 0.51 4.66 -4.75
N THR A 7 0.77 5.74 -5.49
CA THR A 7 1.23 7.01 -4.91
C THR A 7 0.20 7.62 -3.98
N ALA A 8 -1.09 7.59 -4.35
CA ALA A 8 -2.18 8.06 -3.48
C ALA A 8 -2.29 7.23 -2.19
N PHE A 9 -2.08 5.91 -2.26
CA PHE A 9 -2.06 5.06 -1.08
C PHE A 9 -0.86 5.37 -0.19
N VAL A 10 0.34 5.49 -0.75
CA VAL A 10 1.56 5.84 0.02
C VAL A 10 1.39 7.17 0.74
N ALA A 11 0.85 8.20 0.06
CA ALA A 11 0.55 9.48 0.70
C ALA A 11 -0.46 9.35 1.86
N LYS A 12 -1.48 8.48 1.73
CA LYS A 12 -2.41 8.16 2.83
C LYS A 12 -1.69 7.44 3.98
N VAL A 13 -0.80 6.50 3.70
CA VAL A 13 -0.01 5.78 4.71
C VAL A 13 0.88 6.76 5.49
N GLU A 14 1.49 7.74 4.81
CA GLU A 14 2.33 8.75 5.44
C GLU A 14 1.53 9.73 6.31
N ALA A 15 0.32 10.09 5.87
CA ALA A 15 -0.56 11.02 6.58
C ALA A 15 -1.33 10.39 7.76
N ASP A 16 -1.51 9.06 7.77
CA ASP A 16 -2.29 8.32 8.78
C ASP A 16 -1.39 7.35 9.56
N PRO A 17 -0.99 7.70 10.81
CA PRO A 17 -0.16 6.84 11.65
C PRO A 17 -0.78 5.47 11.95
N ALA A 18 -2.10 5.35 12.02
CA ALA A 18 -2.77 4.08 12.26
C ALA A 18 -2.70 3.19 11.01
N LEU A 19 -2.87 3.76 9.82
CA LEU A 19 -2.63 3.05 8.56
C LEU A 19 -1.17 2.62 8.44
N LYS A 20 -0.24 3.50 8.81
CA LYS A 20 1.18 3.17 8.82
C LYS A 20 1.48 1.96 9.70
N ALA A 21 0.90 1.90 10.90
CA ALA A 21 1.05 0.74 11.78
C ALA A 21 0.49 -0.55 11.14
N LEU A 22 -0.67 -0.49 10.47
CA LEU A 22 -1.24 -1.64 9.76
C LEU A 22 -0.35 -2.13 8.61
N VAL A 23 0.18 -1.20 7.80
CA VAL A 23 1.08 -1.54 6.69
C VAL A 23 2.42 -2.07 7.20
N VAL A 24 2.93 -1.58 8.33
CA VAL A 24 4.15 -2.10 8.97
C VAL A 24 3.93 -3.49 9.59
N ALA A 25 2.74 -3.74 10.13
CA ALA A 25 2.37 -5.04 10.71
C ALA A 25 2.03 -6.10 9.65
N ALA A 26 1.83 -5.71 8.39
CA ALA A 26 1.60 -6.62 7.28
C ALA A 26 2.79 -7.58 7.10
N LEU A 27 2.52 -8.87 7.03
CA LEU A 27 3.55 -9.91 6.89
C LEU A 27 3.87 -10.21 5.43
N SER A 28 2.98 -9.81 4.52
CA SER A 28 3.15 -10.03 3.09
C SER A 28 2.77 -8.78 2.26
N PRO A 29 3.36 -8.62 1.06
CA PRO A 29 2.90 -7.63 0.08
C PRO A 29 1.42 -7.75 -0.29
N GLN A 30 0.84 -8.95 -0.17
CA GLN A 30 -0.55 -9.23 -0.43
C GLN A 30 -1.44 -8.62 0.66
N ASP A 31 -1.04 -8.69 1.93
CA ASP A 31 -1.78 -8.08 3.04
C ASP A 31 -1.88 -6.57 2.86
N VAL A 32 -0.79 -5.92 2.41
CA VAL A 32 -0.80 -4.47 2.11
C VAL A 32 -1.75 -4.13 0.97
N VAL A 33 -1.82 -4.98 -0.04
CA VAL A 33 -2.74 -4.82 -1.16
C VAL A 33 -4.19 -4.94 -0.68
N GLU A 34 -4.50 -5.91 0.17
CA GLU A 34 -5.85 -6.03 0.77
C GLU A 34 -6.23 -4.79 1.60
N ILE A 35 -5.30 -4.27 2.41
CA ILE A 35 -5.48 -3.02 3.15
C ILE A 35 -5.74 -1.84 2.20
N ALA A 36 -5.02 -1.78 1.08
CA ALA A 36 -5.19 -0.74 0.08
C ALA A 36 -6.53 -0.82 -0.64
N HIS A 37 -6.96 -2.04 -1.00
CA HIS A 37 -8.25 -2.32 -1.63
C HIS A 37 -9.41 -1.92 -0.71
N ALA A 38 -9.33 -2.23 0.58
CA ALA A 38 -10.32 -1.81 1.58
C ALA A 38 -10.45 -0.28 1.68
N ARG A 39 -9.40 0.47 1.30
CA ARG A 39 -9.36 1.93 1.28
C ARG A 39 -9.55 2.55 -0.11
N GLY A 40 -10.01 1.76 -1.09
CA GLY A 40 -10.34 2.19 -2.45
C GLY A 40 -9.14 2.43 -3.37
N ASN A 41 -7.95 1.97 -3.01
CA ASN A 41 -6.76 2.04 -3.87
C ASN A 41 -6.47 0.66 -4.44
N THR A 42 -6.21 0.57 -5.75
CA THR A 42 -6.02 -0.71 -6.43
C THR A 42 -4.63 -0.79 -7.06
N PHE A 43 -3.82 -1.72 -6.58
CA PHE A 43 -2.52 -2.07 -7.15
C PHE A 43 -2.16 -3.50 -6.79
N THR A 44 -1.15 -4.07 -7.43
CA THR A 44 -0.70 -5.44 -7.15
C THR A 44 0.41 -5.50 -6.12
N ALA A 45 0.56 -6.68 -5.52
CA ALA A 45 1.70 -7.04 -4.68
C ALA A 45 3.01 -6.79 -5.43
N ALA A 46 3.09 -7.13 -6.73
CA ALA A 46 4.27 -6.85 -7.54
C ALA A 46 4.59 -5.34 -7.66
N THR A 47 3.57 -4.48 -7.75
CA THR A 47 3.73 -3.02 -7.79
C THR A 47 4.24 -2.49 -6.45
N TRP A 48 3.69 -3.01 -5.34
CA TRP A 48 4.16 -2.71 -3.99
C TRP A 48 5.61 -3.18 -3.76
N SER A 49 5.92 -4.43 -4.06
CA SER A 49 7.28 -4.98 -3.94
C SER A 49 8.29 -4.29 -4.85
N ARG A 50 7.87 -3.72 -5.98
CA ARG A 50 8.74 -2.88 -6.82
C ARG A 50 9.00 -1.53 -6.14
N HIS A 51 7.96 -0.90 -5.60
CA HIS A 51 8.09 0.36 -4.86
C HIS A 51 9.03 0.24 -3.65
N LEU A 52 8.96 -0.86 -2.90
CA LEU A 52 9.86 -1.12 -1.77
C LEU A 52 11.33 -1.32 -2.19
N ARG A 53 11.60 -1.67 -3.45
CA ARG A 53 12.95 -1.89 -3.97
C ARG A 53 13.58 -0.65 -4.61
N GLY A 54 12.80 0.39 -4.90
CA GLY A 54 13.22 1.58 -5.68
C GLY A 54 12.86 1.47 -7.16
#